data_AF-A0A8J7JMU7-F1
#
_entry.id   AF-A0A8J7JMU7-F1
#
_cell.length_a   1.000
_cell.length_b   1.000
_cell.length_c   1.000
_cell.angle_alpha   90.00
_cell.angle_beta   90.00
_cell.angle_gamma   90.00
#
_symmetry.space_group_name_H-M   'P 1'
#
loop_
_entity.id
_entity.type
_entity.pdbx_description
1 polymer ?
#
loop_
_entity_poly.entity_id
_entity_poly.type
_entity_poly.pdbx_seq_one_letter_code
_entity_poly.pdbx_strand_id
1 'polypeptide(L)' 'MISIPITLEQLIMAVERLQPEEREQLATALIQMDLRSDLTALIQELYAQPANDEITDDDILAEIKVVRQQPHSV' A
#
# COMPACT_ATOMS: atom_id res chain seq x y z
N MET A 1 -10.20 20.64 -22.29
CA MET A 1 -9.59 19.63 -21.40
C MET A 1 -9.52 18.33 -22.16
N ILE A 2 -8.37 17.67 -22.19
CA ILE A 2 -8.21 16.35 -22.84
C ILE A 2 -8.49 15.31 -21.76
N SER A 3 -9.53 14.50 -21.94
CA SER A 3 -9.85 13.38 -21.04
C SER A 3 -9.22 12.12 -21.60
N ILE A 4 -8.28 11.55 -20.85
CA ILE A 4 -7.66 10.26 -21.18
C ILE A 4 -8.45 9.19 -20.43
N PRO A 5 -9.09 8.23 -21.13
CA PRO A 5 -9.75 7.12 -20.46
C PRO A 5 -8.67 6.21 -19.85
N ILE A 6 -8.68 6.11 -18.53
CA ILE A 6 -7.81 5.21 -17.77
C ILE A 6 -8.66 4.25 -16.95
N THR A 7 -8.18 3.02 -16.83
CA THR A 7 -8.74 2.03 -15.91
C THR A 7 -8.23 2.28 -14.49
N LEU A 8 -8.94 1.74 -13.50
CA LEU A 8 -8.52 1.84 -12.11
C LEU A 8 -7.17 1.13 -11.89
N GLU A 9 -6.94 -0.03 -12.51
CA GLU A 9 -5.67 -0.74 -12.41
C GLU A 9 -4.51 0.09 -12.99
N GLN A 10 -4.73 0.79 -14.10
CA GLN A 10 -3.71 1.68 -14.67
C GLN A 10 -3.40 2.87 -13.76
N LEU A 11 -4.41 3.39 -13.05
CA LEU A 11 -4.21 4.43 -12.05
C LEU A 11 -3.40 3.90 -10.87
N ILE A 12 -3.74 2.73 -10.31
CA ILE A 12 -3.00 2.11 -9.20
C ILE A 12 -1.54 1.89 -9.58
N MET A 13 -1.29 1.29 -10.75
CA MET A 13 0.08 1.07 -11.24
C MET A 13 0.86 2.37 -11.45
N ALA A 14 0.19 3.46 -11.83
CA ALA A 14 0.84 4.75 -11.98
C ALA A 14 1.25 5.32 -10.62
N VAL A 15 0.37 5.24 -9.61
CA VAL A 15 0.63 5.70 -8.24
C VAL A 15 1.73 4.87 -7.58
N GLU A 16 1.74 3.55 -7.77
CA GLU A 16 2.79 2.66 -7.25
C GLU A 16 4.17 2.94 -7.83
N ARG A 17 4.26 3.56 -9.02
CA ARG A 17 5.55 3.91 -9.63
C ARG A 17 6.08 5.28 -9.21
N LEU A 18 5.26 6.07 -8.51
CA LEU A 18 5.67 7.37 -7.99
C LEU A 18 6.69 7.21 -6.85
N GLN A 19 7.64 8.15 -6.80
CA GLN A 19 8.54 8.32 -5.67
C GLN A 19 7.76 8.72 -4.41
N PRO A 20 8.30 8.48 -3.20
CA PRO A 20 7.61 8.81 -1.95
C PRO A 20 7.12 10.26 -1.88
N GLU A 21 7.96 11.21 -2.31
CA GLU A 21 7.66 12.65 -2.34
C GLU A 21 6.50 12.97 -3.30
N GLU A 22 6.44 12.29 -4.44
CA GLU A 22 5.39 12.45 -5.45
C GLU A 22 4.07 11.84 -4.97
N ARG A 23 4.12 10.74 -4.21
CA ARG A 23 2.94 10.14 -3.57
C ARG A 23 2.35 11.06 -2.50
N GLU A 24 3.19 11.74 -1.73
CA GLU A 24 2.76 12.68 -0.69
C GLU A 24 2.08 13.92 -1.31
N GLN A 25 2.62 14.44 -2.41
CA GLN A 25 1.99 15.51 -3.19
C GLN A 25 0.65 15.07 -3.80
N LEU A 26 0.58 13.84 -4.33
CA LEU A 26 -0.66 13.29 -4.87
C LEU A 26 -1.72 13.12 -3.78
N ALA A 27 -1.37 12.57 -2.62
CA ALA A 27 -2.28 12.42 -1.49
C ALA A 27 -2.80 13.78 -1.00
N THR A 28 -1.92 14.78 -0.92
CA THR A 28 -2.30 16.16 -0.56
C THR A 28 -3.26 16.77 -1.58
N ALA A 29 -2.98 16.61 -2.88
CA ALA A 29 -3.85 17.08 -3.94
C ALA A 29 -5.21 16.37 -3.94
N LEU A 30 -5.23 15.07 -3.65
CA LEU A 30 -6.46 14.30 -3.48
C LEU A 30 -7.29 14.83 -2.31
N ILE A 31 -6.68 15.03 -1.14
CA ILE A 31 -7.36 15.59 0.05
C ILE A 31 -7.90 17.01 -0.19
N GLN A 32 -7.21 17.82 -1.00
CA GLN A 32 -7.60 19.20 -1.33
C GLN A 32 -8.63 19.30 -2.46
N MET A 33 -8.71 18.30 -3.34
CA MET A 33 -9.86 18.16 -4.22
C MET A 33 -11.06 17.80 -3.33
N ASP A 34 -12.23 18.36 -3.64
CA ASP A 34 -13.50 18.07 -2.95
C ASP A 34 -13.94 16.63 -3.27
N LEU A 35 -13.12 15.68 -2.82
CA LEU A 35 -13.39 14.27 -2.81
C LEU A 35 -14.63 14.09 -1.95
N ARG A 36 -15.58 13.29 -2.46
CA ARG A 36 -16.72 12.86 -1.66
C ARG A 36 -16.20 12.39 -0.31
N SER A 37 -16.85 12.83 0.77
CA SER A 37 -16.45 12.61 2.17
C SER A 37 -15.91 11.21 2.45
N ASP A 38 -16.49 10.22 1.78
CA ASP A 38 -16.20 8.80 1.95
C ASP A 38 -14.78 8.43 1.49
N LEU A 39 -14.27 9.06 0.42
CA LEU A 39 -12.90 8.81 -0.06
C LEU A 39 -11.86 9.51 0.83
N THR A 40 -12.18 10.70 1.33
CA THR A 40 -11.34 11.42 2.31
C THR A 40 -11.24 10.64 3.62
N ALA A 41 -12.36 10.08 4.09
CA ALA A 41 -12.39 9.24 5.29
C ALA A 41 -11.56 7.95 5.11
N LEU A 42 -11.68 7.29 3.95
CA LEU A 42 -10.90 6.09 3.63
C LEU A 42 -9.39 6.38 3.60
N ILE A 43 -8.97 7.50 2.98
CA ILE A 43 -7.56 7.90 2.94
C ILE A 43 -7.05 8.20 4.36
N GLN A 44 -7.82 8.92 5.18
CA GLN A 44 -7.42 9.20 6.56
C GLN A 44 -7.28 7.93 7.41
N GLU A 45 -8.17 6.95 7.23
CA GLU A 45 -8.11 5.67 7.94
C GLU A 45 -6.88 4.85 7.55
N LEU A 46 -6.53 4.81 6.25
CA LEU A 46 -5.34 4.11 5.75
C LEU A 46 -4.03 4.72 6.26
N TYR A 47 -3.95 6.05 6.37
CA TYR A 47 -2.77 6.74 6.92
C TYR A 47 -2.72 6.74 8.45
N ALA A 48 -3.84 6.47 9.11
CA ALA A 48 -3.91 6.29 10.57
C ALA A 48 -3.51 4.87 11.00
N GLN A 49 -3.42 3.92 10.08
CA GLN A 49 -2.88 2.60 10.41
C GLN A 49 -1.39 2.72 10.77
N PRO A 50 -0.97 2.12 11.89
CA PRO A 50 0.46 2.04 12.21
C PRO A 50 1.17 1.29 11.08
N ALA A 51 2.42 1.67 10.80
CA ALA A 51 3.27 0.86 9.94
C ALA A 51 3.23 -0.58 10.45
N ASN A 52 2.88 -1.52 9.55
CA ASN A 52 2.78 -2.94 9.89
C ASN A 52 4.20 -3.50 10.09
N ASP A 53 4.84 -3.13 11.19
CA ASP A 53 6.10 -3.70 11.68
C ASP A 53 5.82 -4.95 12.54
N GLU A 54 4.76 -5.70 12.22
CA GLU A 54 4.35 -6.90 12.95
C GLU A 54 5.06 -8.18 12.48
N ILE A 55 6.16 -8.07 11.74
CA ILE A 55 7.05 -9.22 11.48
C ILE A 55 8.41 -8.91 12.09
N THR A 56 8.67 -9.51 13.24
CA THR A 56 9.98 -9.43 13.89
C THR A 56 10.95 -10.45 13.29
N ASP A 57 12.25 -10.22 13.46
CA ASP A 57 13.27 -11.19 13.06
C ASP A 57 13.07 -12.56 13.72
N ASP A 58 12.49 -12.59 14.93
CA ASP A 58 12.15 -13.81 15.64
C ASP A 58 11.02 -14.60 14.96
N ASP A 59 10.01 -13.90 14.41
CA ASP A 59 8.92 -14.52 13.63
C ASP A 59 9.46 -15.14 12.34
N ILE A 60 10.41 -14.46 11.69
CA ILE A 60 11.09 -14.95 10.48
C ILE A 60 11.93 -16.20 10.80
N LEU A 61 12.69 -16.18 11.90
CA LEU A 61 13.53 -17.30 12.33
C LEU A 61 12.70 -18.53 12.71
N ALA A 62 11.56 -18.32 13.36
CA ALA A 62 10.62 -19.38 13.70
C ALA A 62 10.10 -20.10 12.45
N GLU A 63 9.69 -19.34 11.42
CA GLU A 63 9.18 -19.89 10.17
C GLU A 63 10.26 -20.66 9.39
N ILE A 64 11.47 -20.09 9.27
CA ILE A 64 12.61 -20.76 8.61
C ILE A 64 12.92 -22.10 9.27
N LYS A 65 12.85 -22.16 10.61
CA LYS A 65 13.10 -23.39 11.36
C LYS A 65 12.03 -24.43 11.08
N VAL A 66 10.75 -24.03 11.02
CA VAL A 66 9.64 -24.93 10.67
C VAL A 66 9.84 -25.50 9.27
N VAL A 67 10.13 -24.66 8.27
CA VAL A 67 10.35 -25.08 6.88
C VAL A 67 11.55 -26.04 6.75
N ARG A 68 12.65 -25.79 7.48
CA ARG A 68 13.84 -26.65 7.44
C ARG A 68 13.67 -27.98 8.18
N GLN A 69 12.75 -28.04 9.15
CA GLN A 69 12.46 -29.25 9.90
C GLN A 69 11.36 -30.10 9.27
N GLN A 70 10.62 -29.57 8.30
CA GLN A 70 9.74 -30.39 7.49
C GLN A 70 10.60 -31.40 6.70
N PRO A 71 10.40 -32.71 6.90
CA PRO A 71 11.07 -33.70 6.07
C PRO A 71 10.64 -33.44 4.64
N HIS A 72 11.61 -33.17 3.77
CA HIS A 72 11.37 -33.14 2.34
C HIS A 72 10.81 -34.51 1.97
N SER A 73 9.48 -34.58 1.78
CA SER A 73 8.83 -35.75 1.24
C SER A 73 9.17 -35.76 -0.24
N VAL A 74 10.29 -36.41 -0.57
CA VAL A 74 10.66 -36.83 -1.92
C VAL A 74 10.16 -38.24 -2.12
#